data_AF-A0AAE1IT73-F1
#
_entry.id   AF-A0AAE1IT73-F1
#
_cell.length_a   1.000
_cell.length_b   1.000
_cell.length_c   1.000
_cell.angle_alpha   90.00
_cell.angle_beta   90.00
_cell.angle_gamma   90.00
#
_symmetry.space_group_name_H-M   'P 1'
#
loop_
_entity.id
_entity.type
_entity.pdbx_description
1 polymer ?
#
loop_
_entity_poly.entity_id
_entity_poly.type
_entity_poly.pdbx_seq_one_letter_code
_entity_poly.pdbx_strand_id
1 'polypeptide(L)'
;MKQFSLNEASTNYLKQLGLEVNFTPTGVKYLHEKAAEFDIGIYFEANGHGTILFSEDFSGWLVAKTKELSSKSKGSELEKAALRLLAVNKLINQAVGDALSGLLLVEVILQHMGWSIHRWNELYHDLPSRQLKVKVAARAAVVTANAETVVVSPLGLQEAINAETGNLFFVCCFSCLTVCLTLEF
;
A
#
# COMPACT_ATOMS: atom_id res chain seq x y z
N MET A 1 -1.22 -19.82 -5.61
CA MET A 1 -2.09 -18.88 -6.34
C MET A 1 -1.27 -17.58 -6.45
N LYS A 2 -0.93 -17.06 -7.64
CA LYS A 2 -0.29 -15.73 -7.75
C LYS A 2 -1.44 -14.70 -7.75
N GLN A 3 -1.33 -13.67 -6.91
CA GLN A 3 -2.43 -12.77 -6.54
C GLN A 3 -2.16 -11.31 -6.95
N PHE A 4 -3.23 -10.51 -6.92
CA PHE A 4 -3.65 -9.38 -7.77
C PHE A 4 -2.77 -8.13 -7.87
N SER A 5 -2.80 -7.51 -9.07
CA SER A 5 -2.23 -6.19 -9.35
C SER A 5 -3.10 -5.05 -8.83
N LEU A 6 -2.49 -4.00 -8.28
CA LEU A 6 -3.18 -2.78 -7.87
C LEU A 6 -3.74 -2.03 -9.09
N ASN A 7 -4.84 -1.30 -8.92
CA ASN A 7 -5.35 -0.42 -9.97
C ASN A 7 -4.41 0.78 -10.17
N GLU A 8 -4.16 1.18 -11.41
CA GLU A 8 -3.31 2.34 -11.69
C GLU A 8 -3.92 3.64 -11.13
N ALA A 9 -5.25 3.72 -11.07
CA ALA A 9 -5.94 4.89 -10.51
C ALA A 9 -5.55 5.17 -9.06
N SER A 10 -5.41 4.13 -8.23
CA SER A 10 -5.00 4.31 -6.83
C SER A 10 -3.51 4.69 -6.73
N THR A 11 -2.66 4.13 -7.58
CA THR A 11 -1.23 4.54 -7.67
C THR A 11 -1.11 6.02 -8.04
N ASN A 12 -1.85 6.45 -9.06
CA ASN A 12 -1.83 7.84 -9.54
C ASN A 12 -2.39 8.80 -8.49
N TYR A 13 -3.47 8.41 -7.80
CA TYR A 13 -4.03 9.17 -6.69
C TYR A 13 -2.99 9.38 -5.56
N LEU A 14 -2.30 8.32 -5.13
CA LEU A 14 -1.29 8.40 -4.08
C LEU A 14 -0.09 9.29 -4.48
N LYS A 15 0.38 9.16 -5.72
CA LYS A 15 1.44 10.02 -6.26
C LYS A 15 1.02 11.49 -6.33
N GLN A 16 -0.24 11.77 -6.67
CA GLN A 16 -0.78 13.14 -6.67
C GLN A 16 -0.85 13.75 -5.26
N LEU A 17 -0.99 12.93 -4.22
CA LEU A 17 -0.86 13.36 -2.82
C LEU A 17 0.60 13.60 -2.38
N GLY A 18 1.57 13.37 -3.27
CA GLY A 18 3.00 13.52 -2.97
C GLY A 18 3.57 12.35 -2.16
N LEU A 19 2.87 11.22 -2.09
CA LEU A 19 3.35 10.04 -1.38
C LEU A 19 4.34 9.25 -2.23
N GLU A 20 5.36 8.69 -1.58
CA GLU A 20 6.28 7.78 -2.24
C GLU A 20 5.61 6.42 -2.43
N VAL A 21 5.68 5.89 -3.65
CA VAL A 21 4.97 4.69 -4.06
C VAL A 21 5.95 3.71 -4.70
N ASN A 22 6.15 2.57 -4.05
CA ASN A 22 7.12 1.54 -4.41
C ASN A 22 6.43 0.25 -4.87
N PHE A 23 7.02 -0.43 -5.85
CA PHE A 23 6.52 -1.71 -6.36
C PHE A 23 7.42 -2.86 -5.91
N THR A 24 6.82 -3.97 -5.53
CA THR A 24 7.54 -5.20 -5.16
C THR A 24 6.98 -6.40 -5.91
N PRO A 25 7.73 -7.52 -6.01
CA PRO A 25 7.15 -8.79 -6.39
C PRO A 25 5.96 -9.15 -5.49
N THR A 26 5.05 -9.98 -6.01
CA THR A 26 3.86 -10.42 -5.26
C THR A 26 4.27 -11.18 -4.00
N GLY A 27 3.56 -10.95 -2.90
CA GLY A 27 3.74 -11.66 -1.66
C GLY A 27 4.20 -10.74 -0.53
N VAL A 28 3.53 -10.93 0.61
CA VAL A 28 3.71 -10.19 1.87
C VAL A 28 5.17 -10.06 2.29
N LYS A 29 5.99 -11.09 2.05
CA LYS A 29 7.42 -11.05 2.37
C LYS A 29 8.11 -9.83 1.73
N TYR A 30 7.93 -9.63 0.43
CA TYR A 30 8.59 -8.54 -0.29
C TYR A 30 8.00 -7.18 0.09
N LEU A 31 6.68 -7.11 0.26
CA LEU A 31 5.98 -5.90 0.69
C LEU A 31 6.42 -5.45 2.08
N HIS A 32 6.52 -6.40 3.02
CA HIS A 32 6.92 -6.14 4.39
C HIS A 32 8.39 -5.72 4.48
N GLU A 33 9.30 -6.43 3.79
CA GLU A 33 10.72 -6.04 3.70
C GLU A 33 10.86 -4.62 3.17
N LYS A 34 10.12 -4.26 2.11
CA LYS A 34 10.17 -2.92 1.53
C LYS A 34 9.56 -1.86 2.45
N ALA A 35 8.43 -2.15 3.10
CA ALA A 35 7.77 -1.22 4.02
C ALA A 35 8.61 -0.91 5.26
N ALA A 36 9.45 -1.85 5.71
CA ALA A 36 10.34 -1.68 6.86
C ALA A 36 11.51 -0.72 6.60
N GLU A 37 11.74 -0.30 5.35
CA GLU A 37 12.76 0.72 5.00
C GLU A 37 12.33 2.15 5.36
N PHE A 38 11.07 2.35 5.79
CA PHE A 38 10.47 3.67 6.03
C PHE A 38 10.09 3.87 7.50
N ASP A 39 9.97 5.14 7.92
CA ASP A 39 9.46 5.48 9.25
C ASP A 39 8.02 5.02 9.45
N ILE A 40 7.20 5.20 8.42
CA ILE A 40 5.85 4.65 8.34
C ILE A 40 5.69 3.97 6.97
N GLY A 41 5.70 2.63 6.97
CA GLY A 41 5.50 1.82 5.78
C GLY A 41 4.09 1.25 5.72
N ILE A 42 3.34 1.54 4.66
CA ILE A 42 1.97 1.04 4.46
C ILE A 42 1.99 0.06 3.29
N TYR A 43 1.57 -1.18 3.50
CA TYR A 43 1.44 -2.12 2.38
C TYR A 43 0.10 -2.85 2.42
N PHE A 44 -0.54 -2.94 1.26
CA PHE A 44 -1.76 -3.72 1.06
C PHE A 44 -1.76 -4.33 -0.34
N GLU A 45 -2.04 -5.62 -0.42
CA GLU A 45 -2.40 -6.29 -1.67
C GLU A 45 -3.89 -6.05 -1.98
N ALA A 46 -4.27 -6.05 -3.25
CA ALA A 46 -5.67 -5.83 -3.67
C ALA A 46 -6.66 -6.91 -3.17
N ASN A 47 -6.16 -8.00 -2.58
CA ASN A 47 -6.96 -9.02 -1.90
C ASN A 47 -7.35 -8.63 -0.45
N GLY A 48 -6.89 -7.49 0.04
CA GLY A 48 -7.12 -7.00 1.40
C GLY A 48 -6.06 -7.42 2.43
N HIS A 49 -5.04 -8.20 2.05
CA HIS A 49 -3.95 -8.54 2.94
C HIS A 49 -2.94 -7.39 3.02
N GLY A 50 -2.67 -6.90 4.23
CA GLY A 50 -1.74 -5.80 4.42
C GLY A 50 -1.73 -5.30 5.84
N THR A 51 -0.75 -4.44 6.15
CA THR A 51 -0.65 -3.75 7.44
C THR A 51 0.14 -2.46 7.31
N ILE A 52 0.31 -1.75 8.42
CA ILE A 52 1.14 -0.54 8.56
C ILE A 52 2.26 -0.86 9.53
N LEU A 53 3.49 -0.53 9.16
CA LEU A 53 4.70 -0.65 9.98
C LEU A 53 5.15 0.73 10.44
N PHE A 54 5.64 0.78 11.67
CA PHE A 54 6.29 1.95 12.25
C PHE A 54 7.72 1.57 12.60
N SER A 55 8.71 2.33 12.15
CA SER A 55 10.11 2.08 12.54
C SER A 55 10.28 2.24 14.05
N GLU A 56 11.25 1.53 14.63
CA GLU A 56 11.54 1.64 16.06
C GLU A 56 12.00 3.06 16.42
N ASP A 57 12.81 3.68 15.56
CA ASP A 57 13.28 5.06 15.72
C ASP A 57 12.10 6.04 15.72
N PHE A 58 11.19 5.92 14.74
CA PHE A 58 10.00 6.76 14.67
C PHE A 58 9.06 6.53 15.85
N SER A 59 8.86 5.28 16.26
CA SER A 59 8.03 4.93 17.42
C SER A 59 8.59 5.53 18.72
N GLY A 60 9.90 5.43 18.93
CA GLY A 60 10.59 6.04 20.06
C GLY A 60 10.45 7.57 20.06
N TRP A 61 10.65 8.20 18.91
CA TRP A 61 10.45 9.64 18.72
C TRP A 61 9.00 10.05 19.02
N LEU A 62 8.01 9.32 18.49
CA LEU A 62 6.59 9.63 18.65
C LEU A 62 6.16 9.57 20.12
N VAL A 63 6.63 8.58 20.87
CA VAL A 63 6.36 8.45 22.31
C VAL A 63 6.98 9.62 23.08
N ALA A 64 8.25 9.96 22.80
CA ALA A 64 8.92 11.08 23.45
C ALA A 64 8.21 12.41 23.14
N LYS A 65 7.84 12.63 21.87
CA LYS A 65 7.15 13.83 21.41
C LYS A 65 5.77 13.97 22.04
N THR A 66 5.02 12.87 22.13
CA THR A 66 3.71 12.86 22.80
C THR A 66 3.84 13.26 24.27
N LYS A 67 4.83 12.70 25.00
CA LYS A 67 5.07 13.04 26.41
C LYS A 67 5.45 14.52 26.59
N GLU A 68 6.29 15.04 25.70
CA GLU A 68 6.65 16.46 25.69
C GLU A 68 5.40 17.34 25.53
N LEU A 69 4.58 17.06 24.51
CA LEU A 69 3.37 17.82 24.19
C LEU A 69 2.32 17.75 25.31
N SER A 70 2.15 16.61 25.96
CA SER A 70 1.27 16.47 27.12
C SER A 70 1.71 17.29 28.33
N SER A 71 3.01 17.56 28.46
CA SER A 71 3.55 18.37 29.56
C SER A 71 3.47 19.88 29.28
N LYS A 72 3.75 20.30 28.04
CA LYS A 72 3.87 21.72 27.67
C LYS A 72 2.59 22.33 27.11
N SER A 73 1.80 21.54 26.40
CA SER A 73 0.70 22.03 25.55
C SER A 73 -0.49 21.06 25.57
N LYS A 74 -0.90 20.67 26.78
CA LYS A 74 -2.00 19.73 26.97
C LYS A 74 -3.30 20.25 26.37
N GLY A 75 -4.00 19.39 25.62
CA GLY A 75 -5.21 19.69 24.88
C GLY A 75 -4.99 20.34 23.51
N SER A 76 -3.73 20.60 23.11
CA SER A 76 -3.42 21.18 21.79
C SER A 76 -3.73 20.22 20.65
N GLU A 77 -3.98 20.74 19.45
CA GLU A 77 -4.18 19.90 18.26
C GLU A 77 -2.95 19.07 17.91
N LEU A 78 -1.74 19.57 18.18
CA LEU A 78 -0.51 18.81 17.99
C LEU A 78 -0.43 17.61 18.94
N GLU A 79 -0.79 17.77 20.22
CA GLU A 79 -0.84 16.64 21.16
C GLU A 79 -1.89 15.63 20.71
N LYS A 80 -3.09 16.08 20.32
CA LYS A 80 -4.15 15.18 19.83
C LYS A 80 -3.73 14.42 18.58
N ALA A 81 -3.03 15.08 17.64
CA ALA A 81 -2.49 14.43 16.46
C ALA A 81 -1.45 13.36 16.81
N ALA A 82 -0.51 13.66 17.70
CA ALA A 82 0.49 12.71 18.18
C ALA A 82 -0.17 11.51 18.89
N LEU A 83 -1.17 11.76 19.75
CA LEU A 83 -1.96 10.71 20.41
C LEU A 83 -2.71 9.82 19.42
N ARG A 84 -3.29 10.39 18.36
CA ARG A 84 -3.95 9.62 17.29
C ARG A 84 -2.96 8.72 16.55
N LEU A 85 -1.79 9.25 16.16
CA LEU A 85 -0.74 8.43 15.53
C LEU A 85 -0.26 7.30 16.45
N LEU A 86 -0.08 7.59 17.74
CA LEU A 86 0.30 6.58 18.73
C LEU A 86 -0.79 5.51 18.90
N ALA A 87 -2.06 5.90 18.83
CA ALA A 87 -3.17 4.97 18.84
C ALA A 87 -3.19 4.07 17.59
N VAL A 88 -2.92 4.62 16.40
CA VAL A 88 -2.80 3.84 15.16
C VAL A 88 -1.65 2.83 15.27
N ASN A 89 -0.47 3.26 15.74
CA ASN A 89 0.70 2.41 15.98
C ASN A 89 0.37 1.19 16.87
N LYS A 90 -0.50 1.38 17.87
CA LYS A 90 -0.95 0.32 18.79
C LYS A 90 -2.14 -0.51 18.30
N LEU A 91 -2.96 0.06 17.42
CA LEU A 91 -4.18 -0.58 16.92
C LEU A 91 -3.87 -1.59 15.82
N ILE A 92 -2.97 -1.22 14.90
CA ILE A 92 -2.64 -2.03 13.73
C ILE A 92 -1.68 -3.16 14.12
N ASN A 93 -1.94 -4.38 13.62
CA ASN A 93 -1.06 -5.52 13.87
C ASN A 93 0.18 -5.45 12.95
N GLN A 94 1.32 -5.05 13.50
CA GLN A 94 2.54 -4.89 12.70
C GLN A 94 3.24 -6.21 12.35
N ALA A 95 2.88 -7.33 12.99
CA ALA A 95 3.51 -8.63 12.72
C ALA A 95 2.99 -9.29 11.45
N VAL A 96 1.70 -9.15 11.15
CA VAL A 96 1.04 -9.73 9.97
C VAL A 96 -0.25 -8.97 9.67
N GLY A 97 -0.70 -8.97 8.42
CA GLY A 97 -2.01 -8.43 8.06
C GLY A 97 -3.13 -9.10 8.86
N ASP A 98 -3.88 -8.28 9.59
CA ASP A 98 -4.95 -8.68 10.49
C ASP A 98 -6.23 -7.93 10.14
N ALA A 99 -7.22 -8.67 9.63
CA ALA A 99 -8.47 -8.12 9.14
C ALA A 99 -9.28 -7.39 10.22
N LEU A 100 -9.21 -7.83 11.49
CA LEU A 100 -9.93 -7.16 12.57
C LEU A 100 -9.27 -5.83 12.90
N SER A 101 -7.93 -5.80 12.99
CA SER A 101 -7.19 -4.55 13.20
C SER A 101 -7.41 -3.56 12.04
N GLY A 102 -7.43 -4.06 10.79
CA GLY A 102 -7.69 -3.26 9.59
C GLY A 102 -9.10 -2.70 9.57
N LEU A 103 -10.12 -3.51 9.92
CA LEU A 103 -11.50 -3.06 10.03
C LEU A 103 -11.66 -1.93 11.06
N LEU A 104 -11.08 -2.12 12.26
CA LEU A 104 -11.13 -1.11 13.32
C LEU A 104 -10.40 0.18 12.89
N LEU A 105 -9.27 0.06 12.21
CA LEU A 105 -8.55 1.21 11.70
C LEU A 105 -9.38 2.00 10.67
N VAL A 106 -10.02 1.32 9.72
CA VAL A 106 -10.88 1.96 8.72
C VAL A 106 -12.04 2.69 9.40
N GLU A 107 -12.73 2.05 10.35
CA GLU A 107 -13.85 2.66 11.08
C GLU A 107 -13.43 3.94 11.80
N VAL A 108 -12.29 3.90 12.52
CA VAL A 108 -11.75 5.05 13.23
C VAL A 108 -11.35 6.18 12.28
N ILE A 109 -10.75 5.87 11.13
CA ILE A 109 -10.37 6.88 10.12
C ILE A 109 -11.62 7.55 9.55
N LEU A 110 -12.62 6.76 9.14
CA LEU A 110 -13.87 7.32 8.57
C LEU A 110 -14.60 8.19 9.59
N GLN A 111 -14.69 7.74 10.84
CA GLN A 111 -15.28 8.52 11.93
C GLN A 111 -14.50 9.81 12.19
N HIS A 112 -13.17 9.76 12.22
CA HIS A 112 -12.33 10.93 12.44
C HIS A 112 -12.47 11.98 11.32
N MET A 113 -12.53 11.52 10.08
CA MET A 113 -12.66 12.37 8.90
C MET A 113 -14.11 12.88 8.68
N GLY A 114 -15.09 12.30 9.37
CA GLY A 114 -16.51 12.54 9.12
C GLY A 114 -16.95 12.05 7.74
N TRP A 115 -16.30 11.00 7.22
CA TRP A 115 -16.54 10.49 5.87
C TRP A 115 -17.55 9.35 5.87
N SER A 116 -18.42 9.34 4.87
CA SER A 116 -19.18 8.15 4.51
C SER A 116 -18.33 7.20 3.67
N ILE A 117 -18.72 5.93 3.62
CA ILE A 117 -18.10 4.95 2.71
C ILE A 117 -18.18 5.42 1.25
N HIS A 118 -19.22 6.15 0.88
CA HIS A 118 -19.40 6.66 -0.48
C HIS A 118 -18.37 7.75 -0.78
N ARG A 119 -18.16 8.68 0.17
CA ARG A 119 -17.13 9.71 0.06
C ARG A 119 -15.74 9.10 -0.04
N TRP A 120 -15.46 8.05 0.73
CA TRP A 120 -14.19 7.33 0.64
C TRP A 120 -14.01 6.66 -0.74
N ASN A 121 -15.07 6.03 -1.27
CA ASN A 121 -15.06 5.41 -2.59
C ASN A 121 -14.90 6.41 -3.75
N GLU A 122 -15.20 7.70 -3.52
CA GLU A 122 -15.08 8.77 -4.52
C GLU A 122 -13.68 9.41 -4.58
N LEU A 123 -12.72 9.01 -3.74
CA LEU A 123 -11.38 9.60 -3.73
C LEU A 123 -10.66 9.45 -5.08
N TYR A 124 -10.87 8.32 -5.74
CA TYR A 124 -10.42 8.03 -7.09
C TYR A 124 -11.37 7.00 -7.71
N HIS A 125 -11.36 6.90 -9.04
CA HIS A 125 -12.19 5.94 -9.76
C HIS A 125 -11.29 4.89 -10.37
N ASP A 126 -11.49 3.63 -9.98
CA ASP A 126 -10.75 2.50 -10.54
C ASP A 126 -10.86 2.47 -12.06
N LEU A 127 -9.72 2.27 -12.74
CA LEU A 127 -9.73 1.92 -14.15
C LEU A 127 -10.39 0.56 -14.34
N PRO A 128 -11.16 0.34 -15.42
CA PRO A 128 -11.70 -0.97 -15.75
C PRO A 128 -10.57 -2.01 -15.81
N SER A 129 -10.69 -3.07 -15.01
CA SER A 129 -9.67 -4.11 -14.93
C SER A 129 -10.29 -5.51 -14.96
N ARG A 130 -9.52 -6.48 -15.43
CA ARG A 130 -9.95 -7.89 -15.49
C ARG A 130 -8.78 -8.80 -15.19
N GLN A 131 -8.92 -9.67 -14.19
CA GLN A 131 -7.95 -10.72 -13.90
C GLN A 131 -8.43 -12.08 -14.43
N LEU A 132 -7.59 -12.74 -15.21
CA LEU A 132 -7.85 -14.06 -15.79
C LEU A 132 -6.82 -15.09 -15.31
N LYS A 133 -7.26 -16.34 -15.18
CA LYS A 133 -6.39 -17.48 -14.87
C LYS A 133 -6.28 -18.37 -16.10
N VAL A 134 -5.09 -18.38 -16.71
CA VAL A 134 -4.80 -19.21 -17.89
C VAL A 134 -4.10 -20.49 -17.46
N LYS A 135 -4.54 -21.64 -17.99
CA LYS A 135 -3.85 -22.92 -17.82
C LYS A 135 -2.77 -23.05 -18.90
N VAL A 136 -1.56 -23.37 -18.47
CA VAL A 136 -0.40 -23.58 -19.35
C VAL A 136 0.24 -24.94 -19.04
N ALA A 137 0.90 -25.55 -20.02
CA ALA A 137 1.56 -26.84 -19.86
C ALA A 137 2.68 -26.80 -18.81
N ALA A 138 3.51 -25.75 -18.83
CA ALA A 138 4.60 -25.56 -17.88
C ALA A 138 4.64 -24.11 -17.37
N ARG A 139 4.19 -23.89 -16.13
CA ARG A 139 4.19 -22.55 -15.52
C ARG A 139 5.59 -21.95 -15.35
N ALA A 140 6.58 -22.81 -15.10
CA ALA A 140 7.98 -22.40 -14.90
C ALA A 140 8.64 -21.84 -16.17
N ALA A 141 8.04 -22.04 -17.35
CA ALA A 141 8.53 -21.45 -18.59
C ALA A 141 8.32 -19.92 -18.65
N VAL A 142 7.37 -19.40 -17.85
CA VAL A 142 7.11 -17.96 -17.75
C VAL A 142 7.96 -17.38 -16.62
N VAL A 143 8.97 -16.59 -17.00
CA VAL A 143 9.88 -15.92 -16.07
C VAL A 143 9.66 -14.42 -16.21
N THR A 144 9.64 -13.72 -15.07
CA THR A 144 9.35 -12.28 -14.99
C THR A 144 10.47 -11.53 -14.27
N ALA A 145 10.60 -10.24 -14.55
CA ALA A 145 11.51 -9.28 -13.93
C ALA A 145 10.77 -7.99 -13.56
N ASN A 146 11.48 -7.04 -12.94
CA ASN A 146 10.97 -5.71 -12.56
C ASN A 146 9.66 -5.78 -11.75
N ALA A 147 9.71 -6.31 -10.53
CA ALA A 147 8.53 -6.50 -9.68
C ALA A 147 7.40 -7.30 -10.37
N GLU A 148 7.78 -8.29 -11.19
CA GLU A 148 6.87 -9.12 -11.99
C GLU A 148 6.06 -8.36 -13.06
N THR A 149 6.48 -7.14 -13.43
CA THR A 149 5.83 -6.30 -14.45
C THR A 149 6.29 -6.56 -15.88
N VAL A 150 7.42 -7.24 -16.03
CA VAL A 150 8.00 -7.56 -17.34
C VAL A 150 8.22 -9.06 -17.45
N VAL A 151 7.75 -9.67 -18.53
CA VAL A 151 8.05 -11.04 -18.91
C VAL A 151 9.40 -11.06 -19.62
N VAL A 152 10.32 -11.91 -19.16
CA VAL A 152 11.64 -12.11 -19.80
C VAL A 152 11.76 -13.44 -20.52
N SER A 153 10.86 -14.39 -20.22
CA SER A 153 10.74 -15.67 -20.92
C SER A 153 9.28 -16.13 -20.94
N PRO A 154 8.78 -16.71 -22.04
CA PRO A 154 9.49 -16.93 -23.32
C PRO A 154 9.69 -15.63 -24.11
N LEU A 155 10.72 -15.61 -24.97
CA LEU A 155 10.98 -14.51 -25.89
C LEU A 155 9.76 -14.26 -26.80
N GLY A 156 9.46 -13.00 -27.09
CA GLY A 156 8.31 -12.59 -27.90
C GLY A 156 7.02 -12.37 -27.09
N LEU A 157 6.91 -12.91 -25.86
CA LEU A 157 5.69 -12.77 -25.08
C LEU A 157 5.49 -11.35 -24.56
N GLN A 158 6.55 -10.66 -24.12
CA GLN A 158 6.43 -9.28 -23.67
C GLN A 158 6.12 -8.33 -24.83
N GLU A 159 6.72 -8.56 -25.99
CA GLU A 159 6.46 -7.80 -27.21
C GLU A 159 5.01 -7.95 -27.66
N ALA A 160 4.47 -9.17 -27.60
CA ALA A 160 3.06 -9.43 -27.86
C ALA A 160 2.14 -8.71 -26.85
N ILE A 161 2.48 -8.73 -25.56
CA ILE A 161 1.75 -7.96 -24.53
C ILE A 161 1.78 -6.46 -24.87
N ASN A 162 2.97 -5.91 -25.13
CA ASN A 162 3.14 -4.48 -25.44
C ASN A 162 2.40 -4.06 -26.71
N ALA A 163 2.34 -4.93 -27.73
CA ALA A 163 1.60 -4.66 -28.96
C ALA A 163 0.10 -4.56 -28.71
N GLU A 164 -0.46 -5.42 -27.85
CA GLU A 164 -1.87 -5.36 -27.47
C GLU A 164 -2.17 -4.18 -26.55
N THR A 165 -1.30 -3.90 -25.57
CA THR A 165 -1.51 -2.78 -24.63
C THR A 165 -1.28 -1.41 -25.27
N GLY A 166 -0.35 -1.28 -26.21
CA GLY A 166 -0.09 -0.03 -26.93
C GLY A 166 -1.26 0.44 -27.81
N ASN A 167 -2.19 -0.46 -28.15
CA ASN A 167 -3.41 -0.15 -28.89
C ASN A 167 -4.59 0.26 -27.99
N LEU A 168 -4.46 0.13 -26.68
CA LEU A 168 -5.48 0.51 -25.70
C LEU A 168 -4.97 1.64 -24.80
N PHE A 169 -5.76 2.71 -24.69
CA PHE A 169 -5.51 3.75 -23.67
C PHE A 169 -5.61 3.12 -22.27
N PHE A 170 -4.53 3.22 -21.48
CA PHE A 170 -4.41 2.78 -20.09
C PHE A 170 -4.53 1.27 -19.83
N VAL A 171 -3.52 0.49 -20.23
CA VAL A 171 -3.39 -0.91 -19.79
C VAL A 171 -2.05 -1.13 -19.10
N CYS A 172 -2.10 -1.39 -17.79
CA CYS A 172 -0.98 -1.89 -17.02
C CYS A 172 -1.27 -3.35 -16.64
N CYS A 173 -0.42 -4.28 -17.08
CA CYS A 173 -0.45 -5.66 -16.62
C CYS A 173 0.62 -5.80 -15.55
N PHE A 174 0.21 -6.28 -14.37
CA PHE A 174 1.03 -6.67 -13.21
C PHE A 174 1.56 -5.52 -12.34
N SER A 175 1.32 -5.61 -11.02
CA SER A 175 2.18 -5.13 -9.92
C SER A 175 1.44 -5.08 -8.57
N CYS A 176 2.08 -5.49 -7.46
CA CYS A 176 1.68 -5.16 -6.08
C CYS A 176 2.39 -3.89 -5.59
N LEU A 177 1.77 -3.14 -4.66
CA LEU A 177 2.21 -1.81 -4.23
C LEU A 177 2.50 -1.71 -2.72
N THR A 178 3.59 -1.03 -2.37
CA THR A 178 3.88 -0.48 -1.04
C THR A 178 3.80 1.05 -1.10
N VAL A 179 3.07 1.67 -0.19
CA VAL A 179 2.98 3.13 0.00
C VAL A 179 3.87 3.53 1.17
N CYS A 180 4.67 4.57 0.97
CA CYS A 180 5.76 4.90 1.87
C CYS A 180 5.66 6.35 2.33
N LEU A 181 5.91 6.57 3.62
CA LEU A 181 5.96 7.89 4.24
C LEU A 181 7.29 8.03 4.99
N THR A 182 8.13 8.95 4.53
CA THR A 182 9.31 9.43 5.25
C THR A 182 8.98 10.81 5.78
N LEU A 183 9.06 11.00 7.10
CA LEU A 183 8.84 12.31 7.71
C LEU A 183 10.22 12.92 7.99
N GLU A 184 10.61 13.92 7.21
CA GLU A 184 11.78 14.73 7.54
C GLU A 184 11.45 15.58 8.78
N PHE A 185 12.08 15.28 9.92
CA PHE A 185 11.93 16.00 11.19
C PHE A 185 13.01 17.05 11.42
#